data_AF-A0A6B2URL8-F1
#
_entry.id   AF-A0A6B2URL8-F1
#
_cell.length_a   1.000
_cell.length_b   1.000
_cell.length_c   1.000
_cell.angle_alpha   90.00
_cell.angle_beta   90.00
_cell.angle_gamma   90.00
#
_symmetry.space_group_name_H-M   'P 1'
#
loop_
_entity.id
_entity.type
_entity.pdbx_description
1 polymer ?
#
loop_
_entity_poly.entity_id
_entity_poly.type
_entity_poly.pdbx_seq_one_letter_code
_entity_poly.pdbx_strand_id
1 'polypeptide(L)' 'LVLAVRDAHRHPWMAEARDALLAARPDTAVVEMGVPQEAPAGSPYVVTHGAARVCGEAAAEVLVGA' A
#
# COMPACT_ATOMS: atom_id res chain seq x y z
N LEU A 1 -4.37 7.32 7.71
CA LEU A 1 -3.99 7.68 6.31
C LEU A 1 -4.09 6.43 5.47
N VAL A 2 -4.39 6.54 4.17
CA VAL A 2 -4.22 5.41 3.23
C VAL A 2 -3.12 5.78 2.25
N LEU A 3 -2.06 4.98 2.19
CA LEU A 3 -0.95 5.11 1.25
C LEU A 3 -1.07 3.99 0.21
N ALA A 4 -1.41 4.35 -1.02
CA ALA A 4 -1.36 3.41 -2.14
C ALA A 4 0.00 3.53 -2.84
N VAL A 5 0.72 2.41 -2.97
CA VAL A 5 1.98 2.31 -3.73
C VAL A 5 1.78 1.34 -4.89
N ARG A 6 2.50 1.56 -6.00
CA ARG A 6 2.42 0.66 -7.16
C ARG A 6 3.80 0.20 -7.57
N ASP A 7 4.01 -1.11 -7.55
CA ASP A 7 5.27 -1.75 -7.94
C ASP A 7 6.48 -1.08 -7.25
N ALA A 8 6.38 -0.81 -5.93
CA ALA A 8 7.37 -0.04 -5.17
C ALA A 8 8.78 -0.63 -5.24
N HIS A 9 8.89 -1.96 -5.38
CA HIS A 9 10.14 -2.68 -5.66
C HIS A 9 10.89 -2.18 -6.91
N ARG A 10 10.23 -1.51 -7.86
CA ARG A 10 10.82 -0.93 -9.08
C ARG A 10 11.28 0.52 -8.90
N HIS A 11 10.92 1.15 -7.78
CA HIS A 11 11.01 2.59 -7.60
C HIS A 11 11.55 2.90 -6.19
N PRO A 12 12.88 2.99 -6.02
CA PRO A 12 13.50 3.24 -4.71
C PRO A 12 12.92 4.46 -3.98
N TRP A 13 12.58 5.52 -4.71
CA TRP A 13 11.96 6.72 -4.14
C TRP A 13 10.60 6.46 -3.48
N MET A 14 9.82 5.47 -3.94
CA MET A 14 8.54 5.12 -3.31
C MET A 14 8.77 4.42 -1.98
N ALA A 15 9.78 3.55 -1.89
CA ALA A 15 10.16 2.92 -0.63
C ALA A 15 10.64 3.98 0.38
N GLU A 16 11.50 4.91 -0.04
CA GLU A 16 11.94 6.02 0.80
C GLU A 16 10.78 6.91 1.28
N ALA A 17 9.87 7.28 0.38
CA ALA A 17 8.71 8.09 0.71
C ALA A 17 7.73 7.37 1.64
N ARG A 18 7.50 6.06 1.41
CA ARG A 18 6.71 5.20 2.31
C ARG A 18 7.33 5.20 3.69
N ASP A 19 8.62 4.92 3.80
CA ASP A 19 9.30 4.76 5.09
C ASP A 19 9.29 6.08 5.88
N ALA A 20 9.51 7.21 5.20
CA ALA A 20 9.37 8.54 5.80
C ALA A 20 7.94 8.82 6.30
N LEU A 21 6.93 8.45 5.51
CA LEU A 21 5.52 8.61 5.89
C LEU A 21 5.14 7.71 7.08
N LEU A 22 5.58 6.46 7.07
CA LEU A 22 5.31 5.51 8.15
C LEU A 22 6.02 5.89 9.45
N ALA A 23 7.23 6.44 9.37
CA ALA A 23 7.92 6.99 10.53
C ALA A 23 7.15 8.16 11.17
N ALA A 24 6.56 9.03 10.34
CA ALA A 24 5.74 10.15 10.82
C ALA A 24 4.35 9.71 11.30
N ARG A 25 3.76 8.70 10.65
CA ARG A 25 2.38 8.23 10.87
C ARG A 25 2.30 6.69 10.88
N PRO A 26 2.65 6.04 12.01
CA PRO A 26 2.69 4.58 12.11
C PRO A 26 1.34 3.88 11.92
N ASP A 27 0.22 4.61 12.08
CA ASP A 27 -1.16 4.16 11.89
C ASP A 27 -1.64 4.19 10.43
N THR A 28 -0.73 4.40 9.48
CA THR A 28 -1.05 4.45 8.06
C THR A 28 -1.35 3.06 7.51
N ALA A 29 -2.53 2.92 6.90
CA ALA A 29 -2.86 1.78 6.07
C ALA A 29 -2.08 1.84 4.76
N VAL A 30 -1.46 0.75 4.34
CA VAL A 30 -0.69 0.66 3.10
C VAL A 30 -1.38 -0.30 2.14
N VAL A 31 -1.60 0.14 0.91
CA VAL A 31 -2.16 -0.65 -0.19
C VAL A 31 -1.06 -0.83 -1.24
N GLU A 32 -0.45 -2.01 -1.29
CA GLU A 32 0.51 -2.40 -2.32
C GLU A 32 -0.24 -2.91 -3.56
N MET A 33 -0.11 -2.16 -4.65
CA MET A 33 -0.71 -2.47 -5.94
C MET A 33 0.34 -2.97 -6.94
N GLY A 34 -0.06 -3.89 -7.81
CA GLY A 34 0.85 -4.51 -8.79
C GLY A 34 1.46 -5.81 -8.28
N VAL A 35 2.75 -6.02 -8.53
CA VAL A 35 3.46 -7.25 -8.13
C VAL A 35 4.09 -7.07 -6.74
N PRO A 36 3.65 -7.83 -5.72
CA PRO A 36 4.21 -7.72 -4.38
C PRO A 36 5.60 -8.34 -4.32
N GLN A 37 6.60 -7.54 -3.95
CA GLN A 37 7.98 -8.00 -3.76
C GLN A 37 8.67 -7.43 -2.51
N GLU A 38 8.00 -6.52 -1.79
CA GLU A 38 8.56 -5.92 -0.57
C GLU A 38 8.00 -6.59 0.69
N ALA A 39 8.70 -6.43 1.81
CA ALA A 39 8.20 -6.86 3.10
C ALA A 39 7.01 -5.97 3.53
N PRO A 40 5.99 -6.53 4.21
CA PRO A 40 4.85 -5.75 4.69
C PRO A 40 5.27 -4.58 5.59
N ALA A 41 4.64 -3.41 5.40
CA ALA A 41 4.93 -2.20 6.16
C ALA A 41 3.66 -1.37 6.43
N GLY A 42 3.47 -0.85 7.64
CA GLY A 42 2.25 -0.13 8.05
C GLY A 42 1.16 -1.06 8.61
N SER A 43 0.01 -0.49 8.96
CA SER A 43 -1.09 -1.26 9.56
C SER A 43 -2.46 -0.62 9.30
N PRO A 44 -3.39 -1.31 8.61
CA PRO A 44 -3.24 -2.60 7.93
C PRO A 44 -2.36 -2.54 6.65
N TYR A 45 -1.83 -3.70 6.23
CA TYR A 45 -1.14 -3.90 4.95
C TYR A 45 -2.00 -4.72 4.00
N VAL A 46 -2.37 -4.16 2.86
CA VAL A 46 -3.23 -4.79 1.84
C VAL A 46 -2.45 -4.98 0.56
N VAL A 47 -2.47 -6.18 0.00
CA VAL A 47 -1.84 -6.50 -1.28
C VAL A 47 -2.89 -6.85 -2.31
N THR A 48 -2.99 -6.09 -3.38
CA THR A 48 -4.07 -6.26 -4.37
C THR A 48 -3.72 -7.16 -5.55
N HIS A 49 -2.45 -7.60 -5.67
CA HIS A 49 -1.94 -8.46 -6.75
C HIS A 49 -2.21 -7.94 -8.18
N GLY A 50 -2.54 -6.65 -8.30
CA GLY A 50 -2.94 -6.00 -9.54
C GLY A 50 -3.19 -4.51 -9.31
N ALA A 51 -3.14 -3.72 -10.38
CA ALA A 51 -3.30 -2.27 -10.30
C ALA A 51 -4.53 -1.75 -11.07
N ALA A 52 -5.48 -2.63 -11.36
CA ALA A 52 -6.73 -2.26 -12.03
C ALA A 52 -7.67 -1.49 -11.08
N ARG A 53 -8.64 -0.76 -11.64
CA ARG A 53 -9.66 -0.04 -10.86
C ARG A 53 -10.34 -0.95 -9.82
N VAL A 54 -10.78 -2.13 -10.23
CA VAL A 54 -11.45 -3.11 -9.36
C VAL A 54 -10.58 -3.56 -8.18
N CYS A 55 -9.26 -3.55 -8.33
CA CYS A 55 -8.33 -3.86 -7.24
C CYS A 55 -8.35 -2.77 -6.17
N GLY A 56 -8.43 -1.50 -6.59
CA GLY A 56 -8.54 -0.37 -5.66
C GLY A 56 -9.90 -0.33 -4.95
N GLU A 57 -10.97 -0.71 -5.64
CA GLU A 57 -12.32 -0.82 -5.06
C GLU A 57 -12.36 -1.92 -4.00
N ALA A 58 -11.89 -3.12 -4.32
CA ALA A 58 -11.81 -4.22 -3.36
C ALA A 58 -10.93 -3.88 -2.14
N ALA A 59 -9.80 -3.17 -2.36
CA ALA A 59 -8.97 -2.70 -1.25
C ALA A 59 -9.72 -1.69 -0.35
N ALA A 60 -10.49 -0.78 -0.95
CA ALA A 60 -11.30 0.17 -0.21
C ALA A 60 -12.38 -0.54 0.62
N GLU A 61 -13.12 -1.49 0.03
CA GLU A 61 -14.13 -2.32 0.70
C GLU A 61 -13.53 -3.02 1.94
N VAL A 62 -12.38 -3.67 1.78
CA VAL A 62 -11.65 -4.32 2.90
C VAL A 62 -11.27 -3.30 3.99
N LEU A 63 -10.79 -2.12 3.62
CA LEU A 63 -10.38 -1.09 4.59
C LEU A 63 -11.55 -0.50 5.37
N VAL A 64 -12.76 -0.46 4.79
CA VAL A 64 -13.96 0.09 5.46
C VAL A 64 -14.88 -0.98 6.04
N GLY A 65 -14.61 -2.26 5.81
CA GLY A 65 -15.43 -3.38 6.30
C GLY A 65 -16.76 -3.54 5.59
N ALA A 66 -16.79 -3.27 4.27
CA ALA A 66 -17.97 -3.39 3.41
C ALA A 66 -18.04 -4.75 2.69
#